data_AF-A0A842W7A8-F1
#
_entry.id   AF-A0A842W7A8-F1
#
_cell.length_a   1.000
_cell.length_b   1.000
_cell.length_c   1.000
_cell.angle_alpha   90.00
_cell.angle_beta   90.00
_cell.angle_gamma   90.00
#
_symmetry.space_group_name_H-M   'P 1'
#
loop_
_entity.id
_entity.type
_entity.pdbx_description
1 polymer ?
#
loop_
_entity_poly.entity_id
_entity_poly.type
_entity_poly.pdbx_seq_one_letter_code
_entity_poly.pdbx_strand_id
1 'polypeptide(L)'
;VNKYGGKVPNARGVPTEMIQKAIDYGMRKINIDTDGRLAITAAVRKVFVDSPELFDPRKYLGPAREAAKEWIKKEMDAFGSSGKVR
;
A
#
# COMPACT_ATOMS: atom_id res chain seq x y z
N VAL A 1 -1.56 -10.31 0.49
CA VAL A 1 -0.89 -11.00 1.62
C VAL A 1 -1.35 -12.46 1.76
N ASN A 2 -2.64 -12.73 1.94
CA ASN A 2 -3.15 -14.08 2.23
C ASN A 2 -2.80 -15.15 1.19
N LYS A 3 -2.79 -14.79 -0.10
CA LYS A 3 -2.40 -15.67 -1.21
C LYS A 3 -0.98 -16.28 -1.06
N TYR A 4 -0.06 -15.58 -0.41
CA TYR A 4 1.35 -15.97 -0.29
C TYR A 4 1.71 -16.33 1.16
N GLY A 5 0.84 -17.08 1.83
CA GLY A 5 1.08 -17.66 3.15
C GLY A 5 1.00 -16.69 4.33
N GLY A 6 0.66 -15.41 4.12
CA GLY A 6 0.33 -14.52 5.24
C GLY A 6 -1.06 -14.83 5.78
N LYS A 7 -1.32 -14.53 7.06
CA LYS A 7 -2.63 -14.71 7.69
C LYS A 7 -3.12 -13.39 8.26
N VAL A 8 -3.89 -12.66 7.45
CA VAL A 8 -4.60 -11.45 7.87
C VAL A 8 -6.08 -11.63 7.55
N PRO A 9 -6.78 -12.58 8.20
CA PRO A 9 -8.20 -12.77 7.99
C PRO A 9 -8.98 -11.56 8.53
N ASN A 10 -10.07 -11.21 7.85
CA ASN A 10 -11.00 -10.17 8.30
C ASN A 10 -10.42 -8.75 8.43
N ALA A 11 -9.30 -8.45 7.75
CA ALA A 11 -8.80 -7.08 7.65
C ALA A 11 -9.86 -6.17 7.02
N ARG A 12 -10.24 -5.10 7.73
CA ARG A 12 -11.17 -4.07 7.25
C ARG A 12 -10.55 -2.70 7.50
N GLY A 13 -10.42 -1.91 6.44
CA GLY A 13 -9.98 -0.52 6.51
C GLY A 13 -11.16 0.45 6.55
N VAL A 14 -10.85 1.74 6.55
CA VAL A 14 -11.86 2.79 6.33
C VAL A 14 -12.10 2.90 4.82
N PRO A 15 -13.36 2.86 4.33
CA PRO A 15 -13.67 3.04 2.92
C PRO A 15 -13.15 4.38 2.38
N THR A 16 -12.58 4.36 1.18
CA THR A 16 -12.02 5.57 0.54
C THR A 16 -13.07 6.67 0.38
N GLU A 17 -14.32 6.30 0.10
CA GLU A 17 -15.44 7.25 -0.08
C GLU A 17 -15.75 8.00 1.22
N MET A 18 -15.58 7.36 2.38
CA MET A 18 -15.74 8.04 3.67
C MET A 18 -14.63 9.05 3.92
N ILE A 19 -13.40 8.72 3.53
CA ILE A 19 -12.26 9.63 3.64
C ILE A 19 -12.46 10.84 2.71
N GLN A 20 -12.88 10.60 1.47
CA GLN A 20 -13.21 11.66 0.51
C GLN A 20 -14.28 12.60 1.05
N LYS A 21 -15.38 12.06 1.58
CA LYS A 21 -16.42 12.86 2.22
C LYS A 21 -15.90 13.68 3.41
N ALA A 22 -14.99 13.14 4.22
CA ALA A 22 -14.38 13.89 5.32
C ALA A 22 -13.44 15.01 4.83
N ILE A 23 -12.81 14.86 3.67
CA ILE A 23 -12.02 15.93 3.02
C ILE A 23 -12.92 17.11 2.61
N ASP A 24 -14.13 16.82 2.12
CA ASP A 24 -15.14 17.86 1.80
C ASP A 24 -15.55 18.65 3.05
N TYR A 25 -15.58 18.01 4.22
CA TYR A 25 -15.85 18.66 5.52
C TYR A 25 -14.63 19.33 6.17
N GLY A 26 -13.49 19.40 5.49
CA GLY A 26 -12.32 20.17 5.94
C GLY A 26 -11.16 19.35 6.50
N MET A 27 -11.18 18.02 6.41
CA MET A 27 -9.99 17.22 6.72
C MET A 27 -8.86 17.52 5.71
N ARG A 28 -7.66 17.83 6.22
CA ARG A 28 -6.47 18.18 5.40
C ARG A 28 -5.25 17.28 5.61
N LYS A 29 -5.29 16.39 6.60
CA LYS A 29 -4.21 15.44 6.90
C LYS A 29 -4.80 14.06 7.19
N ILE A 30 -4.40 13.07 6.41
CA ILE A 30 -4.83 11.67 6.55
C ILE A 30 -3.60 10.84 6.91
N ASN A 31 -3.65 10.09 8.01
CA ASN A 31 -2.57 9.18 8.41
C ASN A 31 -2.85 7.80 7.87
N ILE A 32 -1.93 7.23 7.10
CA ILE A 32 -2.02 5.86 6.62
C ILE A 32 -0.68 5.15 6.80
N ASP A 33 -0.71 3.94 7.37
CA ASP A 33 0.48 3.15 7.65
C ASP A 33 0.23 1.67 7.33
N THR A 34 -0.84 1.10 7.90
CA THR A 34 -1.19 -0.33 7.73
C THR A 34 -1.26 -0.77 6.27
N ASP A 35 -1.86 0.03 5.39
CA ASP A 35 -2.00 -0.33 3.97
C ASP A 35 -0.65 -0.40 3.25
N GLY A 36 0.25 0.54 3.54
CA GLY A 36 1.63 0.51 3.05
C GLY A 36 2.40 -0.72 3.54
N ARG A 37 2.25 -1.07 4.83
CA ARG A 37 2.86 -2.30 5.39
C ARG A 37 2.33 -3.55 4.71
N LEU A 38 1.02 -3.62 4.44
CA LEU A 38 0.39 -4.74 3.75
C LEU A 38 0.86 -4.85 2.29
N ALA A 39 0.99 -3.73 1.57
CA ALA A 39 1.50 -3.69 0.20
C ALA A 39 2.94 -4.24 0.10
N ILE A 40 3.83 -3.72 0.95
CA ILE A 40 5.24 -4.16 1.03
C ILE A 40 5.31 -5.64 1.39
N THR A 41 4.59 -6.06 2.44
CA THR A 41 4.61 -7.45 2.92
C THR A 41 4.07 -8.42 1.87
N ALA A 42 3.03 -8.03 1.13
CA ALA A 42 2.47 -8.85 0.06
C ALA A 42 3.48 -9.05 -1.07
N ALA A 43 4.18 -7.99 -1.47
CA ALA A 43 5.18 -8.03 -2.55
C ALA A 43 6.39 -8.90 -2.16
N VAL A 44 6.93 -8.74 -0.94
CA VAL A 44 8.03 -9.59 -0.46
C VAL A 44 7.62 -11.06 -0.43
N ARG A 45 6.45 -11.37 0.15
CA ARG A 45 5.95 -12.76 0.23
C ARG A 45 5.73 -13.38 -1.14
N LYS A 46 5.26 -12.60 -2.12
CA LYS A 46 5.11 -13.07 -3.50
C LYS A 46 6.45 -13.51 -4.07
N VAL A 47 7.50 -12.70 -3.92
CA VAL A 47 8.85 -13.03 -4.43
C VAL A 47 9.37 -14.31 -3.79
N PHE A 48 9.22 -14.48 -2.47
CA PHE A 48 9.65 -15.70 -1.79
C PHE A 48 8.90 -16.96 -2.20
N VAL A 49 7.62 -16.84 -2.59
CA VAL A 49 6.84 -17.98 -3.10
C VAL A 49 7.19 -18.29 -4.55
N ASP A 50 7.34 -17.28 -5.40
CA ASP A 50 7.49 -17.46 -6.84
C ASP A 50 8.96 -17.70 -7.27
N SER A 51 9.93 -17.35 -6.43
CA SER A 51 11.37 -17.43 -6.74
C SER A 51 12.19 -17.73 -5.48
N PRO A 52 12.07 -18.94 -4.90
CA PRO A 52 12.65 -19.30 -3.60
C PRO A 52 14.19 -19.28 -3.58
N GLU A 53 14.84 -19.33 -4.74
CA GLU A 53 16.30 -19.23 -4.90
C GLU A 53 16.84 -17.80 -4.73
N LEU A 54 15.98 -16.78 -4.81
CA LEU A 54 16.39 -15.38 -4.69
C LEU A 54 16.64 -15.01 -3.22
N PHE A 55 17.91 -14.85 -2.86
CA PHE A 55 18.33 -14.41 -1.53
C PHE A 55 18.77 -12.93 -1.48
N ASP A 56 19.10 -12.32 -2.63
CA ASP A 56 19.55 -10.93 -2.70
C ASP A 56 18.42 -9.98 -2.27
N PRO A 57 18.60 -9.18 -1.20
CA PRO A 57 17.59 -8.26 -0.70
C PRO A 57 17.01 -7.32 -1.74
N ARG A 58 17.81 -6.89 -2.70
CA ARG A 58 17.36 -5.97 -3.75
C ARG A 58 16.29 -6.60 -4.64
N LYS A 59 16.30 -7.92 -4.78
CA LYS A 59 15.35 -8.66 -5.63
C LYS A 59 13.96 -8.76 -5.02
N TYR A 60 13.82 -8.75 -3.69
CA TYR A 60 12.50 -8.70 -3.04
C TYR A 60 12.11 -7.31 -2.51
N LEU A 61 13.08 -6.46 -2.13
CA LEU A 61 12.81 -5.09 -1.70
C LEU A 61 12.54 -4.13 -2.87
N GLY A 62 13.11 -4.38 -4.05
CA GLY A 62 12.81 -3.61 -5.27
C GLY A 62 11.31 -3.67 -5.62
N PRO A 63 10.72 -4.86 -5.82
CA PRO A 63 9.28 -5.02 -6.03
C PRO A 63 8.44 -4.47 -4.88
N ALA A 64 8.90 -4.61 -3.64
CA ALA A 64 8.17 -4.09 -2.48
C ALA A 64 8.10 -2.55 -2.46
N ARG A 65 9.19 -1.87 -2.85
CA ARG A 65 9.22 -0.41 -3.00
C ARG A 65 8.30 0.06 -4.12
N GLU A 66 8.30 -0.62 -5.27
CA GLU A 66 7.39 -0.26 -6.37
C GLU A 66 5.92 -0.48 -5.98
N ALA A 67 5.61 -1.56 -5.27
CA ALA A 67 4.26 -1.79 -4.75
C ALA A 67 3.80 -0.68 -3.78
N ALA A 68 4.68 -0.25 -2.87
CA ALA A 68 4.38 0.88 -1.97
C ALA A 68 4.18 2.18 -2.74
N LYS A 69 5.03 2.47 -3.73
CA LYS A 69 4.96 3.67 -4.56
C LYS A 69 3.66 3.74 -5.36
N GLU A 70 3.26 2.66 -6.02
CA GLU A 70 2.01 2.63 -6.78
C GLU A 70 0.79 2.77 -5.88
N TRP A 71 0.84 2.18 -4.68
CA TRP A 71 -0.21 2.38 -3.67
C TRP A 71 -0.28 3.86 -3.22
N ILE A 72 0.84 4.48 -2.86
CA ILE A 72 0.88 5.89 -2.44
C ILE A 72 0.31 6.81 -3.52
N LYS A 73 0.67 6.61 -4.79
CA LYS A 73 0.12 7.39 -5.91
C LYS A 73 -1.40 7.29 -5.97
N LYS A 74 -1.94 6.08 -5.86
CA LYS A 74 -3.40 5.85 -5.86
C LYS A 74 -4.09 6.60 -4.72
N GLU A 75 -3.52 6.59 -3.51
CA GLU A 75 -4.07 7.36 -2.38
C GLU A 75 -3.99 8.88 -2.62
N MET A 76 -2.88 9.36 -3.18
CA MET A 76 -2.72 10.78 -3.53
C MET A 76 -3.76 11.25 -4.56
N ASP A 77 -4.01 10.43 -5.58
CA ASP A 77 -5.05 10.67 -6.58
C ASP A 77 -6.44 10.67 -5.93
N ALA A 78 -6.73 9.67 -5.09
CA ALA A 78 -8.01 9.54 -4.39
C ALA A 78 -8.30 10.70 -3.43
N PHE A 79 -7.26 11.28 -2.80
CA PHE A 79 -7.39 12.43 -1.89
C PHE A 79 -7.17 13.78 -2.55
N GLY A 80 -6.89 13.81 -3.86
CA GLY A 80 -6.77 15.04 -4.64
C GLY A 80 -5.50 15.86 -4.39
N SER A 81 -4.43 15.25 -3.87
CA SER A 81 -3.14 15.94 -3.63
C SER A 81 -2.20 15.87 -4.84
N SER A 82 -2.45 14.99 -5.81
CA SER A 82 -1.68 14.87 -7.04
C SER A 82 -1.65 16.16 -7.84
N GLY A 83 -0.46 16.55 -8.32
CA GLY A 83 -0.26 17.76 -9.12
C GLY A 83 -0.43 19.08 -8.36
N LYS A 84 -0.44 19.08 -7.03
CA LYS A 84 -0.62 20.28 -6.19
C LYS A 84 0.68 20.88 -5.64
N VAL A 85 1.84 20.40 -6.08
CA VAL A 85 3.15 21.01 -5.77
C VAL A 85 3.19 22.42 -6.39
N ARG A 86 3.61 23.40 -5.60
CA ARG A 86 3.88 24.78 -6.04
C ARG A 86 5.37 25.05 -6.01
#